data_AF-A0A925QG07-F1
#
_entry.id   AF-A0A925QG07-F1
#
_cell.length_a   1.000
_cell.length_b   1.000
_cell.length_c   1.000
_cell.angle_alpha   90.00
_cell.angle_beta   90.00
_cell.angle_gamma   90.00
#
_symmetry.space_group_name_H-M   'P 1'
#
loop_
_entity.id
_entity.type
_entity.pdbx_description
1 polymer ?
#
loop_
_entity_poly.entity_id
_entity_poly.type
_entity_poly.pdbx_seq_one_letter_code
_entity_poly.pdbx_strand_id
1 'polypeptide(L)'
;MYILVAAATPFEIAPLMAGLEQSGVVMGKHEVVTLVTGIGSLAASWSLSQAINSRIPDFMIQAGIAGSLNANLFTSQVVIVSTEIQGDLGAWENDEFLDIFDLGLAKASAFPFSDKELANPLVADKKACYGIPTARGVTVNEITTRAEKIALLKQYYQAETESMEGAAFHYAGLMANIPFLQLRAISNIVGDRNKKNWKIKEAIGELNEQLITLLPQL
;
A
#
# COMPACT_ATOMS: atom_id res chain seq x y z
N MET A 1 -7.62 14.58 15.38
CA MET A 1 -6.35 13.85 15.13
C MET A 1 -5.61 14.54 14.00
N TYR A 2 -4.29 14.50 14.04
CA TYR A 2 -3.41 14.81 12.93
C TYR A 2 -3.21 13.54 12.08
N ILE A 3 -3.72 13.56 10.85
CA ILE A 3 -3.68 12.43 9.91
C ILE A 3 -2.73 12.77 8.75
N LEU A 4 -1.76 11.89 8.52
CA LEU A 4 -0.87 11.97 7.36
C LEU A 4 -1.38 11.08 6.23
N VAL A 5 -1.71 11.65 5.07
CA VAL A 5 -2.12 10.90 3.87
C VAL A 5 -0.98 10.87 2.86
N ALA A 6 -0.35 9.73 2.70
CA ALA A 6 0.77 9.50 1.81
C ALA A 6 0.31 8.91 0.46
N ALA A 7 0.89 9.37 -0.64
CA ALA A 7 0.72 8.81 -1.98
C ALA A 7 2.04 8.83 -2.76
N ALA A 8 2.23 7.89 -3.69
CA ALA A 8 3.47 7.82 -4.46
C ALA A 8 3.60 9.01 -5.41
N THR A 9 2.48 9.43 -6.00
CA THR A 9 2.40 10.58 -6.90
C THR A 9 1.27 11.53 -6.48
N PRO A 10 1.35 12.83 -6.81
CA PRO A 10 0.25 13.75 -6.54
C PRO A 10 -1.03 13.36 -7.30
N PHE A 11 -0.91 12.69 -8.45
CA PHE A 11 -2.06 12.30 -9.28
C PHE A 11 -3.02 11.34 -8.58
N GLU A 12 -2.50 10.45 -7.72
CA GLU A 12 -3.31 9.44 -7.04
C GLU A 12 -4.28 10.04 -6.02
N ILE A 13 -3.94 11.19 -5.44
CA ILE A 13 -4.73 11.88 -4.42
C ILE A 13 -5.12 13.31 -4.83
N ALA A 14 -5.00 13.64 -6.12
CA ALA A 14 -5.30 14.98 -6.62
C ALA A 14 -6.73 15.45 -6.26
N PRO A 15 -7.78 14.61 -6.37
CA PRO A 15 -9.13 15.01 -5.94
C PRO A 15 -9.20 15.33 -4.43
N LEU A 16 -8.58 14.54 -3.56
CA LEU A 16 -8.50 14.82 -2.13
C LEU A 16 -7.76 16.13 -1.85
N MET A 17 -6.62 16.36 -2.50
CA MET A 17 -5.85 17.60 -2.35
C MET A 17 -6.69 18.83 -2.72
N ALA A 18 -7.40 18.77 -3.85
CA ALA A 18 -8.29 19.85 -4.29
C ALA A 18 -9.44 20.12 -3.29
N GLY A 19 -9.95 19.08 -2.63
CA GLY A 19 -10.94 19.22 -1.56
C GLY A 19 -10.36 19.88 -0.30
N LEU A 20 -9.16 19.50 0.11
CA LEU A 20 -8.47 20.04 1.29
C LEU A 20 -8.07 21.52 1.12
N GLU A 21 -7.72 21.94 -0.09
CA GLU A 21 -7.45 23.35 -0.40
C GLU A 21 -8.68 24.23 -0.17
N GLN A 22 -9.88 23.71 -0.41
CA GLN A 22 -11.14 24.44 -0.19
C GLN A 22 -11.56 24.45 1.28
N SER A 23 -11.27 23.38 2.04
CA SER A 23 -11.68 23.23 3.44
C SER A 23 -10.64 23.69 4.47
N GLY A 24 -9.44 24.09 4.03
CA GLY A 24 -8.36 24.54 4.92
C GLY A 24 -7.72 23.41 5.72
N VAL A 25 -7.40 22.29 5.05
CA VAL A 25 -6.79 21.06 5.61
C VAL A 25 -7.60 20.32 6.68
N VAL A 26 -8.87 20.67 6.89
CA VAL A 26 -9.74 20.01 7.86
C VAL A 26 -10.78 19.13 7.15
N MET A 27 -10.90 17.88 7.59
CA MET A 27 -11.96 16.93 7.20
C MET A 27 -12.66 16.43 8.46
N GLY A 28 -13.91 16.86 8.67
CA GLY A 28 -14.62 16.61 9.92
C GLY A 28 -13.92 17.28 11.11
N LYS A 29 -13.38 16.48 12.03
CA LYS A 29 -12.61 16.93 13.23
C LYS A 29 -11.09 16.70 13.10
N HIS A 30 -10.61 16.32 11.92
CA HIS A 30 -9.22 15.91 11.70
C HIS A 30 -8.46 16.97 10.90
N GLU A 31 -7.22 17.23 11.31
CA GLU A 31 -6.24 17.92 10.50
C GLU A 31 -5.61 16.89 9.56
N VAL A 32 -5.74 17.10 8.25
CA VAL A 32 -5.27 16.18 7.22
C VAL A 32 -4.16 16.83 6.41
N VAL A 33 -2.97 16.25 6.45
CA VAL A 33 -1.82 16.70 5.67
C VAL A 33 -1.43 15.63 4.66
N THR A 34 -1.17 16.04 3.43
CA THR A 34 -0.76 15.12 2.36
C THR A 34 0.76 15.06 2.23
N LEU A 35 1.27 13.89 1.83
CA LEU A 35 2.69 13.65 1.55
C LEU A 35 2.82 12.91 0.22
N VAL A 36 3.56 13.51 -0.72
CA VAL A 36 4.02 12.80 -1.93
C VAL A 36 5.33 12.10 -1.58
N THR A 37 5.33 10.78 -1.62
CA THR A 37 6.48 9.99 -1.17
C THR A 37 7.52 9.76 -2.26
N GLY A 38 7.11 9.83 -3.53
CA GLY A 38 7.85 9.28 -4.65
C GLY A 38 7.54 7.79 -4.85
N ILE A 39 7.91 7.28 -6.04
CA ILE A 39 7.66 5.90 -6.47
C ILE A 39 8.74 4.97 -5.90
N GLY A 40 8.31 3.80 -5.45
CA GLY A 40 9.21 2.76 -4.97
C GLY A 40 9.56 2.87 -3.49
N SER A 41 10.04 1.76 -2.94
CA SER A 41 10.23 1.60 -1.49
C SER A 41 11.29 2.55 -0.93
N LEU A 42 12.36 2.82 -1.67
CA LEU A 42 13.43 3.72 -1.21
C LEU A 42 12.95 5.16 -0.99
N ALA A 43 12.26 5.73 -1.98
CA ALA A 43 11.72 7.09 -1.89
C ALA A 43 10.64 7.17 -0.80
N ALA A 44 9.79 6.14 -0.72
CA ALA A 44 8.78 6.02 0.32
C ALA A 44 9.36 6.01 1.72
N SER A 45 10.35 5.15 1.99
CA SER A 45 11.01 5.07 3.29
C SER A 45 11.65 6.40 3.71
N TRP A 46 12.33 7.10 2.79
CA TRP A 46 12.94 8.40 3.09
C TRP A 46 11.90 9.45 3.44
N SER A 47 10.90 9.64 2.57
CA SER A 47 9.87 10.67 2.72
C SER A 47 9.02 10.46 3.98
N LEU A 48 8.62 9.21 4.25
CA LEU A 48 7.87 8.86 5.46
C LEU A 48 8.69 9.11 6.72
N SER A 49 9.96 8.70 6.74
CA SER A 49 10.84 8.93 7.89
C SER A 49 10.99 10.42 8.20
N GLN A 50 11.20 11.24 7.17
CA GLN A 50 11.29 12.70 7.31
C GLN A 50 9.98 13.30 7.87
N ALA A 51 8.83 12.89 7.33
CA ALA A 51 7.53 13.40 7.77
C ALA A 51 7.22 13.01 9.23
N ILE A 52 7.39 11.73 9.57
CA ILE A 52 7.15 11.19 10.93
C ILE A 52 8.06 11.89 11.95
N ASN A 53 9.35 12.08 11.62
CA ASN A 53 10.30 12.76 12.52
C ASN A 53 10.03 14.26 12.67
N SER A 54 9.42 14.90 11.66
CA SER A 54 9.08 16.32 11.73
C SER A 54 7.86 16.56 12.63
N ARG A 55 6.87 15.68 12.55
CA ARG A 55 5.69 15.68 13.43
C ARG A 55 5.09 14.28 13.40
N ILE A 56 5.04 13.60 14.55
CA ILE A 56 4.45 12.27 14.64
C ILE A 56 2.94 12.37 14.38
N PRO A 57 2.40 11.72 13.34
CA PRO A 57 0.96 11.67 13.12
C PRO A 57 0.26 10.76 14.13
N ASP A 58 -0.98 11.14 14.48
CA ASP A 58 -1.87 10.28 15.27
C ASP A 58 -2.34 9.07 14.45
N PHE A 59 -2.39 9.21 13.12
CA PHE A 59 -2.82 8.19 12.18
C PHE A 59 -2.20 8.40 10.80
N MET A 60 -1.89 7.33 10.08
CA MET A 60 -1.42 7.42 8.69
C MET A 60 -2.34 6.69 7.71
N ILE A 61 -2.47 7.22 6.50
CA ILE A 61 -3.11 6.54 5.39
C ILE A 61 -2.15 6.54 4.20
N GLN A 62 -1.86 5.37 3.62
CA GLN A 62 -1.30 5.32 2.27
C GLN A 62 -2.45 5.13 1.28
N ALA A 63 -2.52 6.00 0.28
CA ALA A 63 -3.50 5.92 -0.79
C ALA A 63 -2.78 5.81 -2.13
N GLY A 64 -3.19 4.85 -2.94
CA GLY A 64 -2.69 4.73 -4.30
C GLY A 64 -3.43 3.69 -5.12
N ILE A 65 -2.93 3.44 -6.32
CA ILE A 65 -3.40 2.35 -7.17
C ILE A 65 -2.55 1.10 -7.00
N ALA A 66 -3.07 -0.06 -7.41
CA ALA A 66 -2.34 -1.33 -7.44
C ALA A 66 -2.74 -2.19 -8.64
N GLY A 67 -1.83 -3.07 -9.06
CA GLY A 67 -2.15 -4.16 -9.97
C GLY A 67 -2.80 -5.32 -9.22
N SER A 68 -3.76 -6.00 -9.84
CA SER A 68 -4.37 -7.21 -9.28
C SER A 68 -3.65 -8.47 -9.74
N LEU A 69 -3.33 -9.32 -8.77
CA LEU A 69 -2.86 -10.71 -8.94
C LEU A 69 -4.00 -11.73 -8.73
N ASN A 70 -5.14 -11.28 -8.19
CA ASN A 70 -6.30 -12.10 -7.86
C ASN A 70 -7.47 -11.85 -8.82
N ALA A 71 -7.97 -12.91 -9.47
CA ALA A 71 -9.09 -12.81 -10.40
C ALA A 71 -10.42 -12.33 -9.76
N ASN A 72 -10.53 -12.41 -8.44
CA ASN A 72 -11.69 -11.94 -7.68
C ASN A 72 -11.58 -10.45 -7.28
N LEU A 73 -10.45 -9.79 -7.58
CA LEU A 73 -10.29 -8.35 -7.38
C LEU A 73 -10.46 -7.63 -8.72
N PHE A 74 -11.57 -6.90 -8.85
CA PHE A 74 -11.97 -6.26 -10.08
C PHE A 74 -11.36 -4.86 -10.21
N THR A 75 -11.17 -4.38 -11.43
CA THR A 75 -10.70 -3.01 -11.66
C THR A 75 -11.64 -1.99 -11.02
N SER A 76 -11.05 -0.93 -10.47
CA SER A 76 -11.68 0.14 -9.69
C SER A 76 -12.17 -0.26 -8.29
N GLN A 77 -12.13 -1.55 -7.92
CA GLN A 77 -12.40 -1.95 -6.55
C GLN A 77 -11.34 -1.38 -5.60
N VAL A 78 -11.77 -0.77 -4.50
CA VAL A 78 -10.89 -0.31 -3.42
C VAL A 78 -10.77 -1.41 -2.37
N VAL A 79 -9.55 -1.69 -1.95
CA VAL A 79 -9.23 -2.65 -0.88
C VAL A 79 -8.39 -1.98 0.21
N ILE A 80 -8.50 -2.49 1.43
CA ILE A 80 -7.50 -2.24 2.47
C ILE A 80 -6.45 -3.35 2.43
N VAL A 81 -5.19 -2.99 2.36
CA VAL A 81 -4.09 -3.96 2.43
C VAL A 81 -3.88 -4.38 3.89
N SER A 82 -4.10 -5.66 4.18
CA SER A 82 -4.01 -6.20 5.54
C SER A 82 -2.60 -6.63 5.92
N THR A 83 -1.80 -7.03 4.93
CA THR A 83 -0.41 -7.47 5.08
C THR A 83 0.36 -7.06 3.84
N GLU A 84 1.64 -6.75 4.01
CA GLU A 84 2.58 -6.47 2.90
C GLU A 84 3.78 -7.40 2.99
N ILE A 85 4.30 -7.80 1.83
CA ILE A 85 5.56 -8.53 1.70
C ILE A 85 6.47 -7.80 0.71
N GLN A 86 7.78 -7.81 0.95
CA GLN A 86 8.76 -7.36 -0.03
C GLN A 86 9.04 -8.50 -1.03
N GLY A 87 8.43 -8.44 -2.22
CA GLY A 87 8.41 -9.56 -3.19
C GLY A 87 9.64 -9.67 -4.09
N ASP A 88 10.67 -8.87 -3.86
CA ASP A 88 11.86 -8.79 -4.70
C ASP A 88 13.17 -8.58 -3.94
N LEU A 89 13.16 -8.76 -2.62
CA LEU A 89 14.34 -8.67 -1.78
C LEU A 89 14.84 -10.08 -1.43
N GLY A 90 15.88 -10.53 -2.14
CA GLY A 90 16.38 -11.90 -2.05
C GLY A 90 17.42 -12.20 -3.11
N ALA A 91 17.64 -13.48 -3.38
CA ALA A 91 18.55 -13.99 -4.39
C ALA A 91 17.87 -15.03 -5.30
N TRP A 92 18.39 -15.19 -6.51
CA TRP A 92 18.01 -16.29 -7.40
C TRP A 92 19.13 -17.33 -7.39
N GLU A 93 18.78 -18.58 -7.06
CA GLU A 93 19.69 -19.73 -7.05
C GLU A 93 19.01 -20.91 -7.74
N ASN A 94 19.67 -21.53 -8.73
CA ASN A 94 19.14 -22.67 -9.47
C ASN A 94 17.70 -22.47 -10.01
N ASP A 95 17.41 -21.27 -10.55
CA ASP A 95 16.09 -20.85 -11.04
C ASP A 95 14.98 -20.75 -9.96
N GLU A 96 15.34 -20.81 -8.68
CA GLU A 96 14.46 -20.57 -7.55
C GLU A 96 14.76 -19.22 -6.89
N PHE A 97 13.70 -18.49 -6.51
CA PHE A 97 13.86 -17.27 -5.73
C PHE A 97 13.86 -17.60 -4.23
N LEU A 98 14.88 -17.14 -3.53
CA LEU A 98 15.03 -17.24 -2.08
C LEU A 98 14.95 -15.83 -1.49
N ASP A 99 13.99 -15.59 -0.62
CA ASP A 99 13.90 -14.30 0.07
C ASP A 99 14.93 -14.17 1.19
N ILE A 100 15.06 -12.98 1.76
CA ILE A 100 16.00 -12.73 2.87
C ILE A 100 15.78 -13.62 4.09
N PHE A 101 14.59 -14.20 4.27
CA PHE A 101 14.28 -15.11 5.36
C PHE A 101 14.73 -16.54 5.03
N ASP A 102 14.51 -16.98 3.79
CA ASP A 102 15.00 -18.28 3.28
C ASP A 102 16.53 -18.33 3.30
N LEU A 103 17.17 -17.21 2.97
CA LEU A 103 18.63 -17.04 3.03
C LEU A 103 19.19 -16.90 4.46
N GLY A 104 18.32 -16.82 5.48
CA GLY A 104 18.73 -16.62 6.87
C GLY A 104 19.33 -15.23 7.16
N LEU A 105 19.15 -14.26 6.27
CA LEU A 105 19.62 -12.87 6.43
C LEU A 105 18.72 -12.06 7.38
N ALA A 106 17.47 -12.50 7.57
CA ALA A 106 16.54 -11.96 8.56
C ALA A 106 15.71 -13.10 9.20
N LYS A 107 15.17 -12.86 10.39
CA LYS A 107 14.23 -13.78 11.03
C LYS A 107 12.81 -13.40 10.62
N ALA A 108 12.04 -14.36 10.09
CA ALA A 108 10.65 -14.16 9.65
C ALA A 108 9.72 -13.61 10.75
N SER A 109 10.04 -13.84 12.02
CA SER A 109 9.26 -13.40 13.18
C SER A 109 9.91 -12.24 13.95
N ALA A 110 11.04 -11.71 13.49
CA ALA A 110 11.62 -10.54 14.13
C ALA A 110 10.81 -9.31 13.74
N PHE A 111 10.41 -8.53 14.75
CA PHE A 111 9.75 -7.24 14.54
C PHE A 111 10.53 -6.37 13.53
N PRO A 112 9.85 -5.75 12.54
CA PRO A 112 8.39 -5.62 12.41
C PRO A 112 7.68 -6.76 11.66
N PHE A 113 8.38 -7.84 11.32
CA PHE A 113 7.81 -8.97 10.58
C PHE A 113 7.05 -9.95 11.48
N SER A 114 5.99 -10.54 10.92
CA SER A 114 5.26 -11.69 11.45
C SER A 114 5.12 -12.70 10.32
N ASP A 115 5.81 -13.82 10.42
CA ASP A 115 5.87 -14.86 9.38
C ASP A 115 6.22 -14.29 7.98
N LYS A 116 7.30 -13.51 7.92
CA LYS A 116 7.80 -12.79 6.72
C LYS A 116 6.96 -11.59 6.28
N GLU A 117 5.76 -11.40 6.83
CA GLU A 117 4.85 -10.32 6.44
C GLU A 117 4.93 -9.11 7.36
N LEU A 118 4.56 -7.95 6.82
CA LEU A 118 4.32 -6.72 7.55
C LEU A 118 2.80 -6.57 7.76
N ALA A 119 2.31 -7.15 8.85
CA ALA A 119 0.88 -7.15 9.16
C ALA A 119 0.38 -5.77 9.63
N ASN A 120 -0.79 -5.34 9.16
CA ASN A 120 -1.50 -4.18 9.68
C ASN A 120 -2.33 -4.59 10.91
N PRO A 121 -1.98 -4.14 12.13
CA PRO A 121 -2.67 -4.59 13.34
C PRO A 121 -4.13 -4.17 13.43
N LEU A 122 -4.53 -3.06 12.77
CA LEU A 122 -5.91 -2.55 12.86
C LEU A 122 -6.92 -3.45 12.14
N VAL A 123 -6.48 -4.15 11.10
CA VAL A 123 -7.37 -4.94 10.23
C VAL A 123 -7.15 -6.44 10.34
N ALA A 124 -6.26 -6.90 11.21
CA ALA A 124 -6.02 -8.32 11.49
C ALA A 124 -7.32 -9.06 11.90
N ASP A 125 -8.14 -8.43 12.75
CA ASP A 125 -9.44 -8.95 13.20
C ASP A 125 -10.61 -8.57 12.26
N LYS A 126 -10.34 -7.89 11.14
CA LYS A 126 -11.34 -7.33 10.21
C LYS A 126 -12.35 -6.34 10.82
N LYS A 127 -12.17 -5.92 12.08
CA LYS A 127 -13.09 -5.01 12.78
C LYS A 127 -12.97 -3.57 12.29
N ALA A 128 -11.78 -3.12 11.89
CA ALA A 128 -11.53 -1.76 11.41
C ALA A 128 -11.46 -1.65 9.88
N CYS A 129 -12.27 -2.42 9.16
CA CYS A 129 -12.28 -2.44 7.70
C CYS A 129 -13.27 -1.46 7.06
N TYR A 130 -14.16 -0.82 7.84
CA TYR A 130 -15.12 0.17 7.34
C TYR A 130 -15.98 -0.32 6.16
N GLY A 131 -16.27 -1.63 6.10
CA GLY A 131 -16.99 -2.26 4.98
C GLY A 131 -16.16 -2.43 3.71
N ILE A 132 -14.89 -2.03 3.71
CA ILE A 132 -13.96 -2.18 2.58
C ILE A 132 -13.32 -3.59 2.64
N PRO A 133 -13.30 -4.34 1.53
CA PRO A 133 -12.65 -5.65 1.48
C PRO A 133 -11.14 -5.54 1.74
N THR A 134 -10.56 -6.61 2.31
CA THR A 134 -9.11 -6.69 2.56
C THR A 134 -8.39 -7.48 1.49
N ALA A 135 -7.13 -7.16 1.23
CA ALA A 135 -6.25 -7.92 0.35
C ALA A 135 -4.84 -8.05 0.93
N ARG A 136 -4.12 -9.10 0.53
CA ARG A 136 -2.67 -9.24 0.78
C ARG A 136 -1.86 -8.52 -0.31
N GLY A 137 -1.00 -7.60 0.10
CA GLY A 137 -0.17 -6.80 -0.78
C GLY A 137 1.23 -7.39 -0.96
N VAL A 138 1.80 -7.16 -2.14
CA VAL A 138 3.23 -7.33 -2.38
C VAL A 138 3.81 -6.06 -2.96
N THR A 139 4.98 -5.69 -2.45
CA THR A 139 5.75 -4.56 -2.92
C THR A 139 6.94 -5.03 -3.74
N VAL A 140 7.08 -4.46 -4.94
CA VAL A 140 8.17 -4.73 -5.87
C VAL A 140 8.76 -3.42 -6.40
N ASN A 141 10.00 -3.46 -6.87
CA ASN A 141 10.73 -2.31 -7.43
C ASN A 141 10.79 -2.35 -8.96
N GLU A 142 10.21 -3.38 -9.58
CA GLU A 142 10.02 -3.50 -11.03
C GLU A 142 8.58 -3.95 -11.31
N ILE A 143 7.95 -3.35 -12.31
CA ILE A 143 6.61 -3.77 -12.77
C ILE A 143 6.66 -5.23 -13.22
N THR A 144 5.86 -6.10 -12.61
CA THR A 144 5.89 -7.51 -12.94
C THR A 144 5.20 -7.79 -14.28
N THR A 145 5.92 -8.43 -15.18
CA THR A 145 5.42 -8.82 -16.52
C THR A 145 5.65 -10.28 -16.88
N ARG A 146 6.65 -10.92 -16.25
CA ARG A 146 7.02 -12.31 -16.52
C ARG A 146 6.06 -13.27 -15.81
N ALA A 147 5.52 -14.24 -16.54
CA ALA A 147 4.57 -15.23 -16.01
C ALA A 147 5.12 -15.99 -14.79
N GLU A 148 6.41 -16.33 -14.83
CA GLU A 148 7.13 -17.00 -13.73
C GLU A 148 7.10 -16.16 -12.45
N LYS A 149 7.38 -14.85 -12.56
CA LYS A 149 7.34 -13.95 -11.41
C LYS A 149 5.91 -13.73 -10.92
N ILE A 150 4.93 -13.63 -11.82
CA ILE A 150 3.51 -13.58 -11.43
C ILE A 150 3.13 -14.86 -10.64
N ALA A 151 3.56 -16.03 -11.10
CA ALA A 151 3.31 -17.30 -10.41
C ALA A 151 3.99 -17.32 -9.03
N LEU A 152 5.24 -16.89 -8.92
CA LEU A 152 5.95 -16.74 -7.64
C LEU A 152 5.15 -15.87 -6.66
N LEU A 153 4.78 -14.64 -7.07
CA LEU A 153 4.03 -13.72 -6.20
C LEU A 153 2.68 -14.30 -5.74
N LYS A 154 2.01 -15.07 -6.61
CA LYS A 154 0.70 -15.68 -6.31
C LYS A 154 0.75 -16.98 -5.52
N GLN A 155 1.79 -17.80 -5.72
CA GLN A 155 1.84 -19.14 -5.13
C GLN A 155 2.66 -19.13 -3.84
N TYR A 156 3.81 -18.46 -3.87
CA TYR A 156 4.72 -18.40 -2.75
C TYR A 156 4.24 -17.39 -1.71
N TYR A 157 3.97 -16.15 -2.14
CA TYR A 157 3.50 -15.09 -1.24
C TYR A 157 1.98 -15.04 -1.11
N GLN A 158 1.25 -15.71 -2.01
CA GLN A 158 -0.21 -15.62 -2.10
C GLN A 158 -0.71 -14.17 -2.02
N ALA A 159 0.02 -13.30 -2.71
CA ALA A 159 -0.28 -11.90 -2.88
C ALA A 159 -1.47 -11.72 -3.83
N GLU A 160 -2.29 -10.73 -3.52
CA GLU A 160 -3.51 -10.41 -4.26
C GLU A 160 -3.39 -9.07 -4.99
N THR A 161 -2.58 -8.15 -4.46
CA THR A 161 -2.26 -6.87 -5.09
C THR A 161 -0.76 -6.64 -5.19
N GLU A 162 -0.32 -5.97 -6.25
CA GLU A 162 1.07 -5.53 -6.48
C GLU A 162 1.13 -3.99 -6.44
N SER A 163 2.04 -3.46 -5.63
CA SER A 163 2.40 -2.03 -5.59
C SER A 163 3.92 -1.85 -5.47
N MET A 164 4.41 -0.61 -5.32
CA MET A 164 5.86 -0.35 -5.20
C MET A 164 6.26 0.31 -3.87
N GLU A 165 5.30 0.69 -3.02
CA GLU A 165 5.56 1.47 -1.79
C GLU A 165 4.95 0.87 -0.52
N GLY A 166 4.13 -0.17 -0.63
CA GLY A 166 3.30 -0.64 0.49
C GLY A 166 4.09 -1.19 1.66
N ALA A 167 5.09 -2.04 1.39
CA ALA A 167 5.96 -2.61 2.40
C ALA A 167 6.73 -1.51 3.15
N ALA A 168 7.25 -0.49 2.44
CA ALA A 168 7.90 0.65 3.07
C ALA A 168 6.95 1.42 4.01
N PHE A 169 5.69 1.58 3.63
CA PHE A 169 4.68 2.24 4.46
C PHE A 169 4.30 1.42 5.70
N HIS A 170 4.00 0.13 5.53
CA HIS A 170 3.72 -0.77 6.66
C HIS A 170 4.91 -0.83 7.62
N TYR A 171 6.13 -0.94 7.10
CA TYR A 171 7.36 -0.95 7.91
C TYR A 171 7.49 0.34 8.72
N ALA A 172 7.29 1.51 8.11
CA ALA A 172 7.37 2.80 8.80
C ALA A 172 6.30 2.93 9.90
N GLY A 173 5.05 2.56 9.62
CA GLY A 173 3.95 2.62 10.59
C GLY A 173 4.15 1.68 11.77
N LEU A 174 4.60 0.45 11.52
CA LEU A 174 4.94 -0.52 12.56
C LEU A 174 6.09 -0.03 13.43
N MET A 175 7.21 0.36 12.81
CA MET A 175 8.40 0.83 13.54
C MET A 175 8.15 2.09 14.37
N ALA A 176 7.30 2.99 13.89
CA ALA A 176 6.93 4.21 14.61
C ALA A 176 5.78 4.00 15.61
N ASN A 177 5.18 2.80 15.65
CA ASN A 177 3.99 2.48 16.45
C ASN A 177 2.82 3.46 16.21
N ILE A 178 2.59 3.80 14.94
CA ILE A 178 1.51 4.70 14.51
C ILE A 178 0.42 3.86 13.86
N PRO A 179 -0.86 3.98 14.27
CA PRO A 179 -1.96 3.27 13.60
C PRO A 179 -2.11 3.73 12.14
N PHE A 180 -2.33 2.79 11.22
CA PHE A 180 -2.36 3.10 9.79
C PHE A 180 -3.35 2.27 8.98
N LEU A 181 -3.73 2.79 7.81
CA LEU A 181 -4.43 2.06 6.75
C LEU A 181 -3.70 2.24 5.41
N GLN A 182 -3.66 1.21 4.60
CA GLN A 182 -3.22 1.29 3.22
C GLN A 182 -4.42 0.98 2.32
N LEU A 183 -4.87 1.97 1.56
CA LEU A 183 -5.93 1.83 0.57
C LEU A 183 -5.32 1.72 -0.82
N ARG A 184 -5.72 0.67 -1.55
CA ARG A 184 -5.34 0.48 -2.94
C ARG A 184 -6.58 0.33 -3.81
N ALA A 185 -6.67 1.10 -4.88
CA ALA A 185 -7.67 0.89 -5.92
C ALA A 185 -7.05 0.10 -7.08
N ILE A 186 -7.74 -0.94 -7.54
CA ILE A 186 -7.21 -1.82 -8.59
C ILE A 186 -7.23 -1.11 -9.95
N SER A 187 -6.08 -0.79 -10.52
CA SER A 187 -5.99 -0.10 -11.82
C SER A 187 -5.89 -1.04 -13.01
N ASN A 188 -5.35 -2.24 -12.83
CA ASN A 188 -5.07 -3.19 -13.91
C ASN A 188 -4.86 -4.60 -13.36
N ILE A 189 -4.83 -5.59 -14.26
CA ILE A 189 -4.32 -6.93 -13.96
C ILE A 189 -2.79 -6.92 -14.13
N VAL A 190 -2.05 -7.53 -13.21
CA VAL A 190 -0.59 -7.67 -13.33
C VAL A 190 -0.24 -8.53 -14.55
N GLY A 191 0.80 -8.15 -15.29
CA GLY A 191 1.18 -8.79 -16.56
C GLY A 191 0.47 -8.25 -17.80
N ASP A 192 -0.73 -7.64 -17.68
CA ASP A 192 -1.40 -7.04 -18.84
C ASP A 192 -0.73 -5.72 -19.24
N ARG A 193 -0.11 -5.69 -20.42
CA ARG A 193 0.58 -4.52 -20.98
C ARG A 193 -0.25 -3.74 -21.99
N ASN A 194 -1.45 -4.22 -22.32
CA ASN A 194 -2.37 -3.45 -23.12
C ASN A 194 -2.99 -2.35 -22.26
N LYS A 195 -2.36 -1.17 -22.26
CA LYS A 195 -2.78 0.00 -21.46
C LYS A 195 -4.24 0.43 -21.70
N LYS A 196 -4.87 0.00 -22.80
CA LYS A 196 -6.30 0.26 -23.06
C LYS A 196 -7.22 -0.46 -22.08
N ASN A 197 -6.75 -1.57 -21.48
CA ASN A 197 -7.48 -2.32 -20.47
C ASN A 197 -7.35 -1.72 -19.07
N TRP A 198 -6.43 -0.77 -18.88
CA TRP A 198 -6.18 -0.16 -17.59
C TRP A 198 -7.23 0.89 -17.26
N LYS A 199 -7.67 0.88 -16.00
CA LYS A 199 -8.75 1.71 -15.45
C LYS A 199 -8.20 2.72 -14.44
N ILE A 200 -7.10 3.38 -14.78
CA ILE A 200 -6.38 4.28 -13.86
C ILE A 200 -7.27 5.43 -13.40
N LYS A 201 -7.99 6.09 -14.33
CA LYS A 201 -8.82 7.25 -13.98
C LYS A 201 -9.97 6.85 -13.07
N GLU A 202 -10.64 5.75 -13.42
CA GLU A 202 -11.73 5.19 -12.63
C GLU A 202 -11.25 4.76 -11.24
N ALA A 203 -10.12 4.05 -11.15
CA ALA A 203 -9.53 3.62 -9.88
C ALA A 203 -9.14 4.81 -8.98
N ILE A 204 -8.56 5.89 -9.54
CA ILE A 204 -8.25 7.11 -8.79
C ILE A 204 -9.53 7.78 -8.30
N GLY A 205 -10.59 7.80 -9.11
CA GLY A 205 -11.90 8.31 -8.70
C GLY A 205 -12.44 7.58 -7.47
N GLU A 206 -12.58 6.26 -7.56
CA GLU A 206 -13.08 5.41 -6.47
C GLU A 206 -12.20 5.51 -5.21
N LEU A 207 -10.87 5.54 -5.37
CA LEU A 207 -9.94 5.73 -4.26
C LEU A 207 -10.23 7.02 -3.49
N ASN A 208 -10.41 8.14 -4.20
CA ASN A 208 -10.61 9.44 -3.57
C ASN A 208 -12.01 9.58 -2.97
N GLU A 209 -13.05 9.03 -3.61
CA GLU A 209 -14.39 8.95 -3.02
C GLU A 209 -14.36 8.17 -1.70
N GLN A 210 -13.64 7.05 -1.67
CA GLN A 210 -13.47 6.25 -0.46
C GLN A 210 -12.68 6.99 0.63
N LEU A 211 -11.61 7.72 0.27
CA LEU A 211 -10.83 8.53 1.23
C LEU A 211 -11.67 9.65 1.84
N ILE A 212 -12.40 10.40 1.00
CA ILE A 212 -13.27 11.50 1.44
C ILE A 212 -14.36 10.99 2.38
N THR A 213 -14.89 9.79 2.11
CA THR A 213 -15.89 9.15 2.96
C THR A 213 -15.29 8.63 4.27
N LEU A 214 -14.08 8.06 4.23
CA LEU A 214 -13.43 7.43 5.38
C LEU A 214 -12.88 8.45 6.39
N LEU A 215 -12.19 9.49 5.92
CA LEU A 215 -11.46 10.45 6.78
C LEU A 215 -12.30 11.04 7.93
N PRO A 216 -13.57 11.44 7.74
CA PRO A 216 -14.40 11.97 8.82
C PRO A 216 -14.86 10.92 9.86
N GLN A 217 -14.77 9.63 9.54
CA GLN A 217 -15.22 8.52 10.40
C GLN A 217 -14.14 8.01 11.36
N LEU A 218 -12.90 8.48 11.19
CA LEU A 218 -11.77 8.12 12.04
C LEU A 218 -11.84 8.80 13.43
#